data_AF-A0A7S2SG73-F1
#
_entry.id   AF-A0A7S2SG73-F1
#
_cell.length_a   1.000
_cell.length_b   1.000
_cell.length_c   1.000
_cell.angle_alpha   90.00
_cell.angle_beta   90.00
_cell.angle_gamma   90.00
#
_symmetry.space_group_name_H-M   'P 1'
#
loop_
_entity.id
_entity.type
_entity.pdbx_description
1 polymer ?
#
loop_
_entity_poly.entity_id
_entity_poly.type
_entity_poly.pdbx_seq_one_letter_code
_entity_poly.pdbx_strand_id
1 'polypeptide(L)'
;SLRGLSASLLDPEASETLCFWVNVYHTLVQHTLLVMGPQSAKEWATAHATVSYELLGNVFSLAEMEQCILRGRLSPPRTVPKHYPRVASRQDERIAFAVYPDPRVNFVLNPGCVAHGPEVSVLRPAVLNLTLNEITSNFLDRTVTVDLQAAQITLHRVLDMYLFDVCDSSPKANVTVECIRFCVRHVSRDLWTKLTLLLNEAKPTLKFHPYKFNSVETLIHAGQSDGDGGALEG
;
A
#
# COMPACT_ATOMS: atom_id res chain seq x y z
N SER A 1 -23.46 -7.85 3.52
CA SER A 1 -23.82 -6.58 4.17
C SER A 1 -23.50 -6.69 5.65
N LEU A 2 -22.55 -5.88 6.17
CA LEU A 2 -22.13 -5.88 7.59
C LEU A 2 -22.89 -4.79 8.37
N ARG A 3 -24.23 -4.82 8.29
CA ARG A 3 -25.14 -3.79 8.85
C ARG A 3 -25.13 -3.65 10.39
N GLY A 4 -24.47 -4.56 11.11
CA GLY A 4 -24.45 -4.58 12.58
C GLY A 4 -23.26 -3.86 13.23
N LEU A 5 -22.26 -3.42 12.46
CA LEU A 5 -21.11 -2.70 13.01
C LEU A 5 -21.43 -1.20 13.09
N SER A 6 -21.30 -0.61 14.29
CA SER A 6 -21.41 0.83 14.49
C SER A 6 -20.08 1.51 14.15
N ALA A 7 -20.14 2.65 13.46
CA ALA A 7 -19.00 3.53 13.18
C ALA A 7 -18.23 3.92 14.45
N SER A 8 -18.93 4.05 15.58
CA SER A 8 -18.36 4.40 16.88
C SER A 8 -17.41 3.36 17.47
N LEU A 9 -17.32 2.17 16.87
CA LEU A 9 -16.44 1.08 17.30
C LEU A 9 -15.05 1.14 16.64
N LEU A 10 -14.88 2.00 15.62
CA LEU A 10 -13.62 2.16 14.93
C LEU A 10 -12.91 3.41 15.43
N ASP A 11 -11.95 3.23 16.33
CA ASP A 11 -11.00 4.27 16.70
C ASP A 11 -9.97 4.44 15.57
N PRO A 12 -9.87 5.61 14.92
CA PRO A 12 -8.90 5.86 13.85
C PRO A 12 -7.44 5.56 14.21
N GLU A 13 -7.07 5.64 15.50
CA GLU A 13 -5.70 5.39 15.97
C GLU A 13 -5.45 3.93 16.32
N ALA A 14 -6.51 3.12 16.45
CA ALA A 14 -6.40 1.72 16.78
C ALA A 14 -5.89 0.87 15.60
N SER A 15 -5.02 -0.09 15.91
CA SER A 15 -4.47 -1.04 14.93
C SER A 15 -5.57 -1.89 14.28
N GLU A 16 -6.62 -2.19 15.04
CA GLU A 16 -7.85 -2.86 14.65
C GLU A 16 -8.52 -2.17 13.47
N THR A 17 -8.57 -0.84 13.46
CA THR A 17 -9.24 -0.07 12.43
C THR A 17 -8.49 -0.14 11.10
N LEU A 18 -7.15 -0.02 11.12
CA LEU A 18 -6.35 -0.22 9.91
C LEU A 18 -6.47 -1.66 9.40
N CYS A 19 -6.37 -2.66 10.30
CA CYS A 19 -6.52 -4.07 9.91
C CYS A 19 -7.88 -4.32 9.28
N PHE A 20 -8.96 -3.80 9.86
CA PHE A 20 -10.32 -3.93 9.34
C PHE A 20 -10.42 -3.40 7.91
N TRP A 21 -10.03 -2.14 7.68
CA TRP A 21 -10.17 -1.51 6.37
C TRP A 21 -9.28 -2.15 5.30
N VAL A 22 -8.04 -2.51 5.63
CA VAL A 22 -7.15 -3.21 4.69
C VAL A 22 -7.73 -4.58 4.33
N ASN A 23 -8.18 -5.35 5.32
CA ASN A 23 -8.74 -6.69 5.09
C ASN A 23 -10.04 -6.63 4.27
N VAL A 24 -10.90 -5.65 4.52
CA VAL A 24 -12.13 -5.42 3.74
C VAL A 24 -11.80 -5.00 2.30
N TYR A 25 -10.86 -4.09 2.12
CA TYR A 25 -10.38 -3.69 0.79
C TYR A 25 -9.87 -4.90 0.02
N HIS A 26 -8.98 -5.68 0.63
CA HIS A 26 -8.44 -6.91 0.06
C HIS A 26 -9.53 -7.93 -0.27
N THR A 27 -10.52 -8.10 0.60
CA THR A 27 -11.68 -8.98 0.34
C THR A 27 -12.46 -8.51 -0.89
N LEU A 28 -12.68 -7.20 -1.04
CA LEU A 28 -13.39 -6.65 -2.20
C LEU A 28 -12.57 -6.76 -3.50
N VAL A 29 -11.24 -6.61 -3.45
CA VAL A 29 -10.33 -6.88 -4.59
C VAL A 29 -10.47 -8.33 -5.01
N GLN A 30 -10.37 -9.28 -4.07
CA GLN A 30 -10.50 -10.71 -4.34
C GLN A 30 -11.86 -11.06 -4.93
N HIS A 31 -12.94 -10.55 -4.33
CA HIS A 31 -14.30 -10.76 -4.82
C HIS A 31 -14.47 -10.23 -6.25
N THR A 32 -13.91 -9.05 -6.55
CA THR A 32 -13.94 -8.47 -7.89
C THR A 32 -13.21 -9.35 -8.91
N LEU A 33 -12.00 -9.81 -8.58
CA LEU A 33 -11.21 -10.69 -9.45
C LEU A 33 -11.88 -12.05 -9.64
N LEU A 34 -12.53 -12.60 -8.61
CA LEU A 34 -13.26 -13.86 -8.69
C LEU A 34 -14.48 -13.77 -9.62
N VAL A 35 -15.22 -12.66 -9.56
CA VAL A 35 -16.45 -12.48 -10.34
C VAL A 35 -16.17 -12.02 -11.77
N MET A 36 -15.18 -11.13 -11.95
CA MET A 36 -14.91 -10.49 -13.24
C MET A 36 -13.70 -11.09 -13.98
N GLY A 37 -12.83 -11.83 -13.29
CA GLY A 37 -11.54 -12.28 -13.82
C GLY A 37 -10.51 -11.15 -13.94
N PRO A 38 -9.29 -11.45 -14.43
CA PRO A 38 -8.27 -10.44 -14.73
C PRO A 38 -8.77 -9.38 -15.71
N GLN A 39 -8.62 -8.12 -15.35
CA GLN A 39 -9.09 -6.95 -16.10
C GLN A 39 -7.94 -6.21 -16.79
N SER A 40 -8.22 -5.56 -17.92
CA SER A 40 -7.33 -4.52 -18.47
C SER A 40 -7.22 -3.34 -17.51
N ALA A 41 -6.22 -2.47 -17.69
CA ALA A 41 -6.05 -1.28 -16.84
C ALA A 41 -7.28 -0.35 -16.82
N LYS A 42 -8.01 -0.23 -17.94
CA LYS A 42 -9.21 0.62 -18.05
C LYS A 42 -10.43 -0.02 -17.38
N GLU A 43 -10.58 -1.33 -17.53
CA GLU A 43 -11.66 -2.07 -16.88
C GLU A 43 -11.42 -2.11 -15.36
N TRP A 44 -10.18 -2.36 -14.93
CA TRP A 44 -9.82 -2.33 -13.52
C TRP A 44 -10.06 -0.96 -12.89
N ALA A 45 -9.71 0.12 -13.58
CA ALA A 45 -10.04 1.47 -13.17
C ALA A 45 -11.54 1.70 -12.94
N THR A 46 -12.35 1.16 -13.85
CA THR A 46 -13.81 1.26 -13.77
C THR A 46 -14.34 0.42 -12.62
N ALA A 47 -13.87 -0.82 -12.48
CA ALA A 47 -14.21 -1.70 -11.38
C ALA A 47 -13.83 -1.06 -10.03
N HIS A 48 -12.61 -0.55 -9.89
CA HIS A 48 -12.12 0.09 -8.67
C HIS A 48 -12.97 1.28 -8.23
N ALA A 49 -13.56 2.01 -9.18
CA ALA A 49 -14.48 3.12 -8.90
C ALA A 49 -15.94 2.71 -8.66
N THR A 50 -16.34 1.46 -8.90
CA THR A 50 -17.76 1.05 -8.94
C THR A 50 -18.09 -0.15 -8.07
N VAL A 51 -17.23 -1.15 -7.99
CA VAL A 51 -17.42 -2.31 -7.10
C VAL A 51 -17.33 -1.84 -5.67
N SER A 52 -18.32 -2.20 -4.87
CA SER A 52 -18.50 -1.62 -3.54
C SER A 52 -19.10 -2.58 -2.54
N TYR A 53 -18.84 -2.29 -1.27
CA TYR A 53 -19.54 -2.89 -0.14
C TYR A 53 -20.32 -1.85 0.66
N GLU A 54 -21.46 -2.29 1.20
CA GLU A 54 -22.22 -1.54 2.19
C GLU A 54 -21.73 -1.91 3.59
N LEU A 55 -21.18 -0.93 4.30
CA LEU A 55 -20.53 -1.06 5.61
C LEU A 55 -20.92 0.17 6.45
N LEU A 56 -21.19 -0.01 7.75
CA LEU A 56 -21.41 1.14 8.66
C LEU A 56 -22.46 2.14 8.15
N GLY A 57 -23.50 1.66 7.45
CA GLY A 57 -24.55 2.51 6.84
C GLY A 57 -24.12 3.30 5.60
N ASN A 58 -22.94 3.07 5.05
CA ASN A 58 -22.36 3.77 3.91
C ASN A 58 -21.96 2.79 2.80
N VAL A 59 -21.86 3.29 1.56
CA VAL A 59 -21.35 2.53 0.41
C VAL A 59 -19.91 2.95 0.14
N PHE A 60 -19.03 1.96 0.05
CA PHE A 60 -17.61 2.16 -0.17
C PHE A 60 -17.14 1.33 -1.37
N SER A 61 -16.71 2.00 -2.43
CA SER A 61 -15.93 1.39 -3.49
C SER A 61 -14.47 1.18 -3.09
N LEU A 62 -13.72 0.41 -3.88
CA LEU A 62 -12.26 0.28 -3.69
C LEU A 62 -11.57 1.65 -3.70
N ALA A 63 -11.95 2.52 -4.63
CA ALA A 63 -11.43 3.88 -4.74
C ALA A 63 -11.67 4.70 -3.48
N GLU A 64 -12.86 4.61 -2.91
CA GLU A 64 -13.26 5.39 -1.73
C GLU A 64 -12.62 4.83 -0.46
N MET A 65 -12.55 3.50 -0.30
CA MET A 65 -11.80 2.88 0.80
C MET A 65 -10.33 3.31 0.75
N GLU A 66 -9.72 3.29 -0.43
CA GLU A 66 -8.32 3.64 -0.58
C GLU A 66 -8.07 5.12 -0.31
N GLN A 67 -8.82 6.02 -0.96
CA GLN A 67 -8.52 7.45 -0.96
C GLN A 67 -9.15 8.20 0.23
N CYS A 68 -10.36 7.85 0.67
CA CYS A 68 -11.02 8.52 1.80
C CYS A 68 -10.59 7.97 3.15
N ILE A 69 -10.28 6.67 3.22
CA ILE A 69 -10.13 5.97 4.50
C ILE A 69 -8.68 5.65 4.78
N LEU A 70 -8.11 4.74 3.97
CA LEU A 70 -6.76 4.21 4.17
C LEU A 70 -5.69 5.29 3.91
N ARG A 71 -5.96 6.19 2.96
CA ARG A 71 -5.12 7.34 2.64
C ARG A 71 -5.73 8.69 3.01
N GLY A 72 -6.87 8.71 3.71
CA GLY A 72 -7.62 9.95 3.97
C GLY A 72 -6.86 11.03 4.72
N ARG A 73 -5.86 10.64 5.52
CA ARG A 73 -4.94 11.54 6.26
C ARG A 73 -3.52 11.61 5.67
N LEU A 74 -3.27 10.93 4.55
CA LEU A 74 -2.00 10.96 3.82
C LEU A 74 -2.03 12.02 2.71
N SER A 75 -0.90 12.24 2.05
CA SER A 75 -0.81 13.22 0.97
C SER A 75 -1.61 12.75 -0.25
N PRO A 76 -2.28 13.67 -0.97
CA PRO A 76 -2.92 13.32 -2.23
C PRO A 76 -1.87 12.89 -3.27
N PRO A 77 -2.24 12.04 -4.24
CA PRO A 77 -1.32 11.64 -5.30
C PRO A 77 -0.83 12.86 -6.08
N ARG A 78 0.49 13.03 -6.21
CA ARG A 78 1.07 14.14 -7.00
C ARG A 78 0.95 13.89 -8.50
N THR A 79 0.96 12.61 -8.91
CA THR A 79 0.72 12.19 -10.29
C THR A 79 -0.42 11.18 -10.32
N VAL A 80 -1.46 11.46 -11.11
CA VAL A 80 -2.64 10.59 -11.23
C VAL A 80 -2.71 10.08 -12.67
N PRO A 81 -2.53 8.77 -12.93
CA PRO A 81 -2.74 8.20 -14.26
C PRO A 81 -4.15 8.54 -14.78
N LYS A 82 -4.31 8.71 -16.10
CA LYS A 82 -5.61 9.07 -16.70
C LYS A 82 -6.76 8.10 -16.35
N HIS A 83 -6.42 6.85 -16.08
CA HIS A 83 -7.35 5.80 -15.70
C HIS A 83 -7.44 5.61 -14.19
N TYR A 84 -6.76 6.42 -13.36
CA TYR A 84 -6.96 6.31 -11.93
C TYR A 84 -8.36 6.80 -11.56
N PRO A 85 -9.05 6.15 -10.60
CA PRO A 85 -10.26 6.69 -10.03
C PRO A 85 -10.05 8.13 -9.55
N ARG A 86 -11.10 8.96 -9.64
CA ARG A 86 -11.00 10.34 -9.12
C ARG A 86 -10.70 10.28 -7.63
N VAL A 87 -9.70 11.07 -7.21
CA VAL A 87 -9.43 11.29 -5.79
C VAL A 87 -10.69 11.85 -5.16
N ALA A 88 -11.12 11.25 -4.06
CA ALA A 88 -12.28 11.73 -3.33
C ALA A 88 -12.10 13.19 -2.90
N SER A 89 -13.18 13.96 -2.92
CA SER A 89 -13.16 15.34 -2.44
C SER A 89 -12.77 15.38 -0.97
N ARG A 90 -12.06 16.43 -0.53
CA ARG A 90 -11.83 16.68 0.91
C ARG A 90 -13.13 16.90 1.70
N GLN A 91 -14.25 17.08 1.01
CA GLN A 91 -15.59 17.24 1.59
C GLN A 91 -16.35 15.91 1.63
N ASP A 92 -15.72 14.80 1.24
CA ASP A 92 -16.35 13.48 1.32
C ASP A 92 -16.55 13.08 2.78
N GLU A 93 -17.80 12.84 3.17
CA GLU A 93 -18.18 12.50 4.55
C GLU A 93 -17.46 11.24 5.05
N ARG A 94 -17.03 10.36 4.14
CA ARG A 94 -16.31 9.13 4.47
C ARG A 94 -14.90 9.36 4.99
N ILE A 95 -14.35 10.58 4.85
CA ILE A 95 -13.10 10.98 5.49
C ILE A 95 -13.21 10.91 7.02
N ALA A 96 -14.43 10.95 7.58
CA ALA A 96 -14.65 10.71 9.01
C ALA A 96 -14.14 9.33 9.48
N PHE A 97 -14.04 8.35 8.58
CA PHE A 97 -13.51 7.02 8.88
C PHE A 97 -11.98 6.90 8.70
N ALA A 98 -11.31 7.96 8.27
CA ALA A 98 -9.90 7.89 7.90
C ALA A 98 -9.01 7.45 9.05
N VAL A 99 -8.14 6.49 8.76
CA VAL A 99 -7.23 5.85 9.73
C VAL A 99 -6.01 6.73 10.02
N TYR A 100 -5.27 6.42 11.09
CA TYR A 100 -4.00 7.07 11.40
C TYR A 100 -3.02 6.95 10.20
N PRO A 101 -2.36 8.04 9.79
CA PRO A 101 -1.55 8.04 8.59
C PRO A 101 -0.32 7.15 8.75
N ASP A 102 -0.17 6.17 7.85
CA ASP A 102 1.02 5.32 7.75
C ASP A 102 1.43 5.16 6.27
N PRO A 103 2.58 5.70 5.84
CA PRO A 103 3.05 5.58 4.46
C PRO A 103 3.21 4.14 3.96
N ARG A 104 3.34 3.15 4.86
CA ARG A 104 3.43 1.73 4.51
C ARG A 104 2.14 1.19 3.89
N VAL A 105 1.02 1.92 4.05
CA VAL A 105 -0.25 1.66 3.36
C VAL A 105 -0.06 1.58 1.84
N ASN A 106 0.90 2.32 1.27
CA ASN A 106 1.22 2.28 -0.16
C ASN A 106 1.71 0.93 -0.69
N PHE A 107 2.21 0.07 0.19
CA PHE A 107 2.78 -1.23 -0.21
C PHE A 107 1.90 -2.39 0.23
N VAL A 108 1.16 -2.23 1.34
CA VAL A 108 0.24 -3.26 1.82
C VAL A 108 -1.03 -3.35 0.99
N LEU A 109 -1.53 -2.22 0.46
CA LEU A 109 -2.71 -2.21 -0.38
C LEU A 109 -2.40 -2.81 -1.73
N ASN A 110 -2.70 -4.09 -1.89
CA ASN A 110 -2.56 -4.80 -3.15
C ASN A 110 -3.83 -4.60 -4.00
N PRO A 111 -3.80 -3.80 -5.08
CA PRO A 111 -4.95 -3.60 -5.95
C PRO A 111 -5.07 -4.73 -7.00
N GLY A 112 -4.51 -5.91 -6.75
CA GLY A 112 -4.53 -7.05 -7.67
C GLY A 112 -3.58 -6.92 -8.85
N CYS A 113 -2.40 -6.30 -8.68
CA CYS A 113 -1.47 -6.05 -9.79
C CYS A 113 -0.09 -6.69 -9.60
N VAL A 114 0.59 -6.99 -10.72
CA VAL A 114 1.88 -7.73 -10.76
C VAL A 114 2.93 -7.18 -9.79
N ALA A 115 3.02 -5.86 -9.64
CA ALA A 115 4.02 -5.23 -8.78
C ALA A 115 3.89 -5.65 -7.30
N HIS A 116 2.66 -5.81 -6.81
CA HIS A 116 2.38 -6.23 -5.43
C HIS A 116 2.48 -7.76 -5.26
N GLY A 117 2.52 -8.51 -6.37
CA GLY A 117 2.55 -9.96 -6.35
C GLY A 117 1.16 -10.58 -6.19
N PRO A 118 1.06 -11.92 -6.27
CA PRO A 118 -0.22 -12.61 -6.15
C PRO A 118 -0.73 -12.62 -4.72
N GLU A 119 0.13 -12.52 -3.71
CA GLU A 119 -0.30 -12.71 -2.33
C GLU A 119 -0.90 -11.44 -1.71
N VAL A 120 -2.01 -11.63 -0.99
CA VAL A 120 -2.68 -10.60 -0.23
C VAL A 120 -2.68 -11.01 1.24
N SER A 121 -2.07 -10.18 2.07
CA SER A 121 -1.92 -10.46 3.50
C SER A 121 -3.18 -10.11 4.27
N VAL A 122 -3.59 -11.01 5.19
CA VAL A 122 -4.62 -10.71 6.18
C VAL A 122 -3.96 -10.08 7.40
N LEU A 123 -4.23 -8.80 7.63
CA LEU A 123 -3.66 -8.05 8.74
C LEU A 123 -4.31 -8.44 10.06
N ARG A 124 -3.49 -8.55 11.10
CA ARG A 124 -3.91 -8.82 12.48
C ARG A 124 -3.34 -7.75 13.40
N PRO A 125 -4.13 -7.16 14.32
CA PRO A 125 -3.67 -6.06 15.18
C PRO A 125 -2.42 -6.43 15.98
N ALA A 126 -2.38 -7.65 16.54
CA ALA A 126 -1.28 -8.13 17.38
C ALA A 126 0.10 -8.11 16.71
N VAL A 127 0.16 -8.22 15.38
CA VAL A 127 1.41 -8.29 14.60
C VAL A 127 1.46 -7.26 13.46
N LEU A 128 0.61 -6.23 13.53
CA LEU A 128 0.41 -5.27 12.45
C LEU A 128 1.73 -4.62 12.01
N ASN A 129 2.51 -4.10 12.96
CA ASN A 129 3.76 -3.41 12.64
C ASN A 129 4.81 -4.32 12.00
N LEU A 130 4.91 -5.58 12.47
CA LEU A 130 5.80 -6.57 11.88
C LEU A 130 5.38 -6.87 10.43
N THR A 131 4.09 -7.15 10.23
CA THR A 131 3.51 -7.46 8.92
C THR A 131 3.71 -6.31 7.93
N LEU A 132 3.45 -5.06 8.35
CA LEU A 132 3.64 -3.89 7.50
C LEU A 132 5.11 -3.68 7.12
N ASN A 133 6.04 -3.91 8.05
CA ASN A 133 7.48 -3.83 7.78
C ASN A 133 7.93 -4.91 6.80
N GLU A 134 7.50 -6.15 6.98
CA GLU A 134 7.82 -7.27 6.08
C GLU A 134 7.31 -7.02 4.66
N ILE A 135 6.04 -6.62 4.51
CA ILE A 135 5.46 -6.33 3.19
C ILE A 135 6.18 -5.15 2.53
N THR A 136 6.49 -4.10 3.29
CA THR A 136 7.24 -2.95 2.79
C THR A 136 8.65 -3.37 2.34
N SER A 137 9.35 -4.17 3.14
CA SER A 137 10.68 -4.69 2.79
C SER A 137 10.64 -5.50 1.52
N ASN A 138 9.76 -6.50 1.46
CA ASN A 138 9.62 -7.39 0.31
C ASN A 138 9.27 -6.62 -0.97
N PHE A 139 8.40 -5.61 -0.87
CA PHE A 139 8.07 -4.75 -2.01
C PHE A 139 9.29 -3.94 -2.49
N LEU A 140 10.00 -3.29 -1.57
CA LEU A 140 11.14 -2.45 -1.90
C LEU A 140 12.31 -3.27 -2.43
N ASP A 141 12.65 -4.39 -1.79
CA ASP A 141 13.72 -5.29 -2.22
C ASP A 141 13.50 -5.83 -3.65
N ARG A 142 12.23 -6.06 -4.03
CA ARG A 142 11.87 -6.54 -5.38
C ARG A 142 11.86 -5.43 -6.44
N THR A 143 11.60 -4.18 -6.07
CA THR A 143 11.26 -3.12 -7.03
C THR A 143 12.29 -1.99 -7.13
N VAL A 144 13.10 -1.79 -6.09
CA VAL A 144 14.17 -0.79 -6.07
C VAL A 144 15.38 -1.34 -6.82
N THR A 145 15.88 -0.56 -7.77
CA THR A 145 17.15 -0.86 -8.43
C THR A 145 18.16 0.24 -8.19
N VAL A 146 19.42 -0.14 -7.98
CA VAL A 146 20.52 0.78 -7.71
C VAL A 146 21.62 0.54 -8.74
N ASP A 147 22.03 1.62 -9.41
CA ASP A 147 23.21 1.68 -10.26
C ASP A 147 24.25 2.55 -9.56
N LEU A 148 25.26 1.92 -8.97
CA LEU A 148 26.33 2.61 -8.24
C LEU A 148 27.26 3.36 -9.19
N GLN A 149 27.44 2.91 -10.43
CA GLN A 149 28.32 3.59 -11.39
C GLN A 149 27.69 4.90 -11.87
N ALA A 150 26.38 4.88 -12.12
CA ALA A 150 25.63 6.07 -12.51
C ALA A 150 25.18 6.93 -11.31
N ALA A 151 25.49 6.53 -10.07
CA ALA A 151 24.94 7.11 -8.85
C ALA A 151 23.42 7.32 -8.94
N GLN A 152 22.68 6.26 -9.29
CA GLN A 152 21.26 6.34 -9.60
C GLN A 152 20.45 5.30 -8.82
N ILE A 153 19.31 5.74 -8.29
CA ILE A 153 18.25 4.88 -7.77
C ILE A 153 17.04 4.94 -8.71
N THR A 154 16.42 3.77 -8.96
CA THR A 154 15.15 3.68 -9.66
C THR A 154 14.10 3.07 -8.75
N LEU A 155 12.98 3.77 -8.58
CA LEU A 155 11.88 3.37 -7.69
C LEU A 155 10.63 2.95 -8.48
N HIS A 156 9.78 2.15 -7.83
CA HIS A 156 8.46 1.84 -8.39
C HIS A 156 7.58 3.10 -8.48
N ARG A 157 6.67 3.13 -9.46
CA ARG A 157 5.80 4.28 -9.73
C ARG A 157 4.86 4.65 -8.57
N VAL A 158 4.56 3.72 -7.66
CA VAL A 158 3.75 4.01 -6.46
C VAL A 158 4.42 5.07 -5.56
N LEU A 159 5.77 5.06 -5.47
CA LEU A 159 6.54 6.07 -4.75
C LEU A 159 6.57 7.42 -5.50
N ASP A 160 6.45 7.41 -6.83
CA ASP A 160 6.25 8.65 -7.60
C ASP A 160 4.89 9.27 -7.25
N MET A 161 3.84 8.43 -7.33
CA MET A 161 2.46 8.83 -7.09
C MET A 161 2.28 9.45 -5.71
N TYR A 162 2.84 8.81 -4.69
CA TYR A 162 2.67 9.15 -3.28
C TYR A 162 3.96 9.66 -2.63
N LEU A 163 4.77 10.39 -3.40
CA LEU A 163 6.08 10.89 -2.98
C LEU A 163 6.04 11.66 -1.66
N PHE A 164 5.02 12.49 -1.46
CA PHE A 164 4.87 13.32 -0.27
C PHE A 164 4.36 12.57 0.97
N ASP A 165 4.17 11.25 0.89
CA ASP A 165 4.01 10.42 2.09
C ASP A 165 5.37 10.07 2.71
N VAL A 166 6.45 10.12 1.92
CA VAL A 166 7.80 9.68 2.33
C VAL A 166 8.86 10.78 2.22
N CYS A 167 8.52 11.90 1.59
CA CYS A 167 9.37 13.08 1.42
C CYS A 167 8.68 14.35 1.92
N ASP A 168 9.48 15.29 2.42
CA ASP A 168 9.04 16.66 2.68
C ASP A 168 8.69 17.34 1.35
N SER A 169 7.55 18.03 1.34
CA SER A 169 7.07 18.81 0.20
C SER A 169 7.77 20.18 0.07
N SER A 170 8.64 20.54 1.02
CA SER A 170 9.32 21.83 1.02
C SER A 170 10.30 21.97 -0.17
N PRO A 171 10.46 23.17 -0.76
CA PRO A 171 11.38 23.40 -1.87
C PRO A 171 12.87 23.14 -1.55
N LYS A 172 13.21 22.99 -0.26
CA LYS A 172 14.58 22.72 0.21
C LYS A 172 14.87 21.23 0.34
N ALA A 173 13.84 20.38 0.31
CA ALA A 173 13.97 18.95 0.47
C ALA A 173 14.75 18.34 -0.71
N ASN A 174 15.79 17.56 -0.41
CA ASN A 174 16.43 16.73 -1.41
C ASN A 174 15.62 15.43 -1.53
N VAL A 175 14.63 15.45 -2.41
CA VAL A 175 13.70 14.34 -2.66
C VAL A 175 14.43 13.01 -2.88
N THR A 176 15.53 13.02 -3.64
CA THR A 176 16.34 11.81 -3.88
C THR A 176 16.88 11.24 -2.58
N VAL A 177 17.51 12.08 -1.75
CA VAL A 177 18.08 11.67 -0.46
C VAL A 177 16.98 11.17 0.49
N GLU A 178 15.82 11.81 0.52
CA GLU A 178 14.71 11.40 1.38
C GLU A 178 14.10 10.07 0.95
N CYS A 179 13.92 9.86 -0.35
CA CYS A 179 13.51 8.57 -0.90
C CYS A 179 14.51 7.46 -0.55
N ILE A 180 15.82 7.72 -0.66
CA ILE A 180 16.84 6.76 -0.27
C ILE A 180 16.76 6.48 1.23
N ARG A 181 16.65 7.51 2.08
CA ARG A 181 16.48 7.36 3.54
C ARG A 181 15.22 6.58 3.91
N PHE A 182 14.12 6.77 3.18
CA PHE A 182 12.92 5.96 3.35
C PHE A 182 13.22 4.49 3.07
N CYS A 183 13.80 4.18 1.92
CA CYS A 183 14.12 2.80 1.55
C CYS A 183 15.06 2.13 2.55
N VAL A 184 16.12 2.81 2.99
CA VAL A 184 17.11 2.31 3.95
C VAL A 184 16.49 1.80 5.25
N ARG A 185 15.36 2.35 5.70
CA ARG A 185 14.69 1.90 6.94
C ARG A 185 13.99 0.56 6.83
N HIS A 186 13.71 0.11 5.61
CA HIS A 186 12.78 -0.98 5.36
C HIS A 186 13.35 -2.09 4.49
N VAL A 187 14.54 -1.99 3.93
CA VAL A 187 15.09 -2.99 2.98
C VAL A 187 16.02 -4.01 3.62
N SER A 188 16.28 -5.10 2.89
CA SER A 188 17.31 -6.09 3.21
C SER A 188 18.71 -5.49 3.36
N ARG A 189 19.61 -6.22 4.03
CA ARG A 189 21.00 -5.80 4.26
C ARG A 189 21.76 -5.49 2.97
N ASP A 190 21.55 -6.28 1.93
CA ASP A 190 22.27 -6.12 0.65
C ASP A 190 21.87 -4.83 -0.06
N LEU A 191 20.57 -4.54 -0.11
CA LEU A 191 20.06 -3.30 -0.69
C LEU A 191 20.40 -2.10 0.20
N TRP A 192 20.34 -2.26 1.52
CA TRP A 192 20.78 -1.26 2.50
C TRP A 192 22.22 -0.80 2.25
N THR A 193 23.15 -1.75 2.01
CA THR A 193 24.54 -1.41 1.74
C THR A 193 24.68 -0.56 0.47
N LYS A 194 24.01 -0.94 -0.62
CA LYS A 194 24.04 -0.18 -1.88
C LYS A 194 23.45 1.22 -1.73
N LEU A 195 22.33 1.35 -1.02
CA LEU A 195 21.67 2.62 -0.77
C LEU A 195 22.50 3.54 0.13
N THR A 196 23.18 2.99 1.13
CA THR A 196 24.08 3.74 2.01
C THR A 196 25.30 4.26 1.24
N LEU A 197 25.85 3.48 0.31
CA LEU A 197 26.90 3.97 -0.60
C LEU A 197 26.37 5.12 -1.45
N LEU A 198 25.16 4.99 -2.00
CA LEU A 198 24.54 6.03 -2.82
C LEU A 198 24.27 7.33 -2.03
N LEU A 199 23.99 7.27 -0.73
CA LEU A 199 23.86 8.46 0.12
C LEU A 199 25.16 9.25 0.28
N ASN A 200 26.31 8.59 0.11
CA ASN A 200 27.62 9.24 0.19
C ASN A 200 28.06 9.85 -1.14
N GLU A 201 27.33 9.59 -2.23
CA GLU A 201 27.58 10.23 -3.53
C GLU A 201 27.20 11.71 -3.49
N ALA A 202 27.96 12.55 -4.19
CA ALA A 202 27.75 14.00 -4.16
C ALA A 202 26.40 14.43 -4.76
N LYS A 203 25.91 13.70 -5.77
CA LYS A 203 24.67 14.03 -6.51
C LYS A 203 23.96 12.76 -7.00
N PRO A 204 23.35 11.96 -6.10
CA PRO A 204 22.55 10.83 -6.54
C PRO A 204 21.35 11.29 -7.36
N THR A 205 20.98 10.49 -8.36
CA THR A 205 19.84 10.76 -9.24
C THR A 205 18.70 9.80 -8.98
N LEU A 206 17.47 10.29 -9.11
CA LEU A 206 16.25 9.53 -8.90
C LEU A 206 15.51 9.32 -10.23
N LYS A 207 15.17 8.07 -10.54
CA LYS A 207 14.26 7.69 -11.62
C LYS A 207 13.09 6.87 -11.09
N PHE A 208 12.04 6.80 -11.89
CA PHE A 208 10.90 5.93 -11.61
C PHE A 208 10.66 5.00 -12.79
N HIS A 209 10.30 3.75 -12.50
CA HIS A 209 9.87 2.80 -13.52
C HIS A 209 8.62 3.32 -14.25
N PRO A 210 8.46 3.03 -15.55
CA PRO A 210 7.25 3.38 -16.29
C PRO A 210 6.03 2.66 -15.68
N TYR A 211 4.88 3.34 -15.67
CA TYR A 211 3.65 2.73 -15.18
C TYR A 211 3.20 1.60 -16.10
N LYS A 212 3.09 0.38 -15.56
CA LYS A 212 2.49 -0.78 -16.22
C LYS A 212 1.54 -1.45 -15.24
N PHE A 213 0.24 -1.31 -15.49
CA PHE A 213 -0.78 -2.02 -14.73
C PHE A 213 -1.19 -3.27 -15.49
N ASN A 214 -0.86 -4.43 -14.93
CA ASN A 214 -1.38 -5.72 -15.34
C ASN A 214 -2.03 -6.33 -14.10
N SER A 215 -3.33 -6.62 -14.19
CA SER A 215 -3.98 -7.37 -13.12
C SER A 215 -3.55 -8.83 -13.15
N VAL A 216 -3.55 -9.46 -11.99
CA VAL A 216 -3.25 -10.88 -11.82
C VAL A 216 -4.24 -11.50 -10.84
N GLU A 217 -4.43 -12.81 -10.94
CA GLU A 217 -5.05 -13.54 -9.85
C GLU A 217 -4.25 -13.33 -8.56
N THR A 218 -4.97 -13.22 -7.45
CA THR A 218 -4.35 -13.03 -6.15
C THR A 218 -4.78 -14.14 -5.20
N LEU A 219 -3.86 -14.59 -4.35
CA LEU A 219 -4.03 -15.64 -3.35
C LEU A 219 -4.03 -15.01 -1.96
N ILE A 220 -4.81 -15.57 -1.03
CA ILE A 220 -4.81 -15.11 0.37
C ILE A 220 -3.69 -15.83 1.12
N HIS A 221 -2.76 -15.06 1.68
CA HIS A 221 -1.76 -15.59 2.60
C HIS A 221 -2.22 -15.34 4.03
N ALA A 222 -2.73 -16.40 4.69
CA ALA A 222 -2.96 -16.37 6.12
C ALA A 222 -1.62 -16.63 6.82
N GLY A 223 -1.07 -15.62 7.51
CA GLY A 223 0.19 -15.77 8.26
C GLY A 223 0.16 -17.02 9.14
N GLN A 224 1.22 -17.85 9.04
CA GLN A 224 1.37 -19.05 9.84
C GLN A 224 1.23 -18.70 11.32
N SER A 225 0.29 -19.36 12.00
CA SER A 225 0.35 -19.44 13.45
C SER A 225 1.46 -20.42 13.77
N ASP A 226 2.53 -19.97 14.41
CA ASP A 226 3.47 -20.86 15.09
C ASP A 226 2.69 -21.60 16.18
N GLY A 227 2.16 -22.76 15.82
CA GLY A 227 1.60 -23.72 16.74
C GLY A 227 2.76 -24.50 17.34
N ASP A 228 3.19 -24.08 18.52
CA ASP A 228 3.96 -24.90 19.45
C ASP A 228 3.08 -26.08 19.88
N GLY A 229 3.06 -27.12 19.05
CA GLY A 229 2.47 -28.41 19.33
C GLY A 229 3.46 -29.23 20.13
N GLY A 230 3.51 -28.97 21.44
CA GLY A 230 4.27 -29.78 22.39
C GLY A 230 3.98 -31.27 22.21
N ALA A 231 5.04 -32.03 21.98
CA ALA A 231 5.02 -33.49 22.04
C ALA A 231 4.68 -33.92 23.48
N LEU A 232 3.47 -34.41 23.68
CA LEU A 232 3.14 -35.29 24.80
C LEU A 232 3.21 -36.72 24.26
N GLU A 233 4.38 -37.35 24.41
CA GLU A 233 4.49 -38.81 24.35
C GLU A 233 4.01 -39.37 25.69
N GLY A 234 3.03 -40.27 25.60
CA GLY A 234 2.64 -41.23 26.63
C GLY A 234 2.80 -42.64 26.09
#